data_AF-A0AA35X570-F1
#
_entry.id   AF-A0AA35X570-F1
#
_cell.length_a   1.000
_cell.length_b   1.000
_cell.length_c   1.000
_cell.angle_alpha   90.00
_cell.angle_beta   90.00
_cell.angle_gamma   90.00
#
_symmetry.space_group_name_H-M   'P 1'
#
loop_
_entity.id
_entity.type
_entity.pdbx_description
1 polymer ?
#
loop_
_entity_poly.entity_id
_entity_poly.type
_entity_poly.pdbx_seq_one_letter_code
_entity_poly.pdbx_strand_id
1 'polypeptide(L)'
;IDTVRLNIKSGNGGNGCASFLREKYRPKGGPNGGDGGDGGNAYLVGDASYNTLLHIKFNSTVYCDPGGHGKGKNRRGSNGDDTLVPVPIGTVVWRMDKDGTRELLADIRDDTPLLVGRGGKGGWGNARFATPTNQVPVLAERGERGEAAVLFLELKLLADVGLLARPNAGKSTLISRCSAAKARVADYPFTTVEPVLGVVRSGKSGFVMMEIPGLLEGAHKGVGLGHQFLRHAERARLYVASGRWTC
;
A
#
# COMPACT_ATOMS: atom_id res chain seq x y z
N ILE A 1 3.55 9.01 12.31
CA ILE A 1 3.63 9.63 10.97
C ILE A 1 2.47 9.06 10.23
N ASP A 2 1.51 9.92 9.99
CA ASP A 2 0.14 9.47 9.73
C ASP A 2 -0.20 9.72 8.26
N THR A 3 0.66 10.46 7.54
CA THR A 3 0.61 10.64 6.09
C THR A 3 1.97 10.37 5.45
N VAL A 4 1.96 9.73 4.28
CA VAL A 4 3.17 9.50 3.48
C VAL A 4 2.86 9.52 1.98
N ARG A 5 3.80 10.02 1.18
CA ARG A 5 3.77 9.91 -0.27
C ARG A 5 4.50 8.65 -0.70
N LEU A 6 3.88 7.85 -1.56
CA LEU A 6 4.43 6.63 -2.13
C LEU A 6 4.40 6.73 -3.66
N ASN A 7 5.55 6.57 -4.31
CA ASN A 7 5.63 6.48 -5.76
C ASN A 7 5.71 5.00 -6.16
N ILE A 8 4.81 4.57 -7.04
CA ILE A 8 4.78 3.23 -7.61
C ILE A 8 5.33 3.30 -9.03
N LYS A 9 6.20 2.35 -9.36
CA LYS A 9 6.63 2.05 -10.74
C LYS A 9 6.42 0.57 -10.99
N SER A 10 5.38 0.25 -11.75
CA SER A 10 5.06 -1.13 -12.11
C SER A 10 6.08 -1.67 -13.13
N GLY A 11 6.13 -2.99 -13.27
CA GLY A 11 7.06 -3.66 -14.18
C GLY A 11 6.74 -3.30 -15.62
N ASN A 12 7.78 -3.04 -16.43
CA ASN A 12 7.58 -2.94 -17.88
C ASN A 12 7.44 -4.35 -18.48
N GLY A 13 6.64 -4.48 -19.54
CA GLY A 13 6.60 -5.70 -20.32
C GLY A 13 7.92 -5.94 -21.04
N GLY A 14 8.27 -7.21 -21.22
CA GLY A 14 9.42 -7.61 -22.01
C GLY A 14 9.18 -7.36 -23.50
N ASN A 15 10.24 -7.10 -24.26
CA ASN A 15 10.15 -7.00 -25.72
C ASN A 15 9.96 -8.38 -26.36
N GLY A 16 9.17 -8.44 -27.42
CA GLY A 16 9.15 -9.57 -28.32
C GLY A 16 10.46 -9.70 -29.08
N CYS A 17 10.77 -10.92 -29.53
CA CYS A 17 11.99 -11.21 -30.28
C CYS A 17 11.69 -11.32 -31.77
N ALA A 18 12.53 -10.72 -32.62
CA ALA A 18 12.60 -11.05 -34.04
C ALA A 18 13.71 -12.08 -34.24
N SER A 19 13.35 -13.33 -34.53
CA SER A 19 14.31 -14.41 -34.75
C SER A 19 13.84 -15.39 -35.80
N PHE A 20 14.77 -16.12 -36.39
CA PHE A 20 14.50 -17.13 -37.41
C PHE A 20 15.24 -18.43 -37.06
N LEU A 21 14.61 -19.56 -37.37
CA LEU A 21 15.21 -20.86 -37.14
C LEU A 21 16.40 -21.07 -38.09
N ARG A 22 17.55 -21.45 -37.54
CA ARG A 22 18.76 -21.81 -38.29
C ARG A 22 19.20 -23.21 -37.89
N GLU A 23 19.14 -24.13 -38.83
CA GLU A 23 19.60 -25.52 -38.67
C GLU A 23 20.52 -25.88 -39.84
N LYS A 24 21.48 -26.79 -39.61
CA LYS A 24 22.51 -27.18 -40.59
C LYS A 24 21.94 -27.61 -41.93
N TYR A 25 20.77 -28.25 -41.93
CA TYR A 25 20.09 -28.75 -43.14
C TYR A 25 18.82 -27.95 -43.51
N ARG A 26 18.57 -26.81 -42.83
CA ARG A 26 17.43 -25.92 -43.07
C ARG A 26 17.90 -24.45 -43.03
N PRO A 27 18.53 -23.96 -44.10
CA PRO A 27 19.11 -22.60 -44.12
C PRO A 27 18.05 -21.47 -44.08
N LYS A 28 16.81 -21.73 -44.51
CA LYS A 28 15.67 -20.80 -44.45
C LYS A 28 14.57 -21.34 -43.54
N GLY A 29 14.83 -21.36 -42.23
CA GLY A 29 13.81 -21.70 -41.25
C GLY A 29 12.79 -20.56 -41.07
N GLY A 30 11.59 -20.91 -40.62
CA GLY A 30 10.53 -19.93 -40.34
C GLY A 30 10.85 -19.01 -39.16
N PRO A 31 10.02 -17.97 -38.93
CA PRO A 31 10.15 -17.10 -37.76
C PRO A 31 10.04 -17.94 -36.48
N ASN A 32 10.90 -17.66 -35.51
CA ASN A 32 10.94 -18.38 -34.24
C ASN A 32 11.22 -17.47 -33.04
N GLY A 33 10.91 -16.18 -33.14
CA GLY A 33 11.01 -15.25 -32.03
C GLY A 33 9.83 -15.39 -31.08
N GLY A 34 10.11 -15.64 -29.80
CA GLY A 34 9.10 -15.68 -28.75
C GLY A 34 8.65 -14.29 -28.28
N ASP A 35 7.52 -14.26 -27.57
CA ASP A 35 6.94 -13.05 -26.97
C ASP A 35 7.69 -12.62 -25.71
N GLY A 36 7.55 -11.36 -25.33
CA GLY A 36 7.91 -10.88 -24.00
C GLY A 36 6.99 -11.44 -22.91
N GLY A 37 7.51 -11.50 -21.69
CA GLY A 37 6.70 -11.68 -20.50
C GLY A 37 6.07 -10.36 -20.05
N ASP A 38 5.00 -10.45 -19.28
CA ASP A 38 4.32 -9.27 -18.72
C ASP A 38 5.11 -8.73 -17.52
N GLY A 39 5.04 -7.43 -17.27
CA GLY A 39 5.63 -6.82 -16.08
C GLY A 39 4.80 -7.11 -14.82
N GLY A 40 5.45 -7.11 -13.66
CA GLY A 40 4.80 -7.26 -12.37
C GLY A 40 3.91 -6.07 -12.01
N ASN A 41 2.78 -6.36 -11.38
CA ASN A 41 1.85 -5.37 -10.85
C ASN A 41 2.25 -4.92 -9.43
N ALA A 42 1.74 -3.77 -9.02
CA ALA A 42 1.89 -3.25 -7.67
C ALA A 42 0.56 -3.32 -6.92
N TYR A 43 0.59 -3.86 -5.70
CA TYR A 43 -0.58 -3.91 -4.80
C TYR A 43 -0.28 -3.27 -3.46
N LEU A 44 -1.28 -2.63 -2.87
CA LEU A 44 -1.31 -2.35 -1.44
C LEU A 44 -2.07 -3.47 -0.74
N VAL A 45 -1.57 -3.93 0.41
CA VAL A 45 -2.20 -5.00 1.19
C VAL A 45 -2.31 -4.56 2.64
N GLY A 46 -3.49 -4.69 3.25
CA GLY A 46 -3.66 -4.41 4.67
C GLY A 46 -2.97 -5.45 5.53
N ASP A 47 -2.19 -5.00 6.51
CA ASP A 47 -1.47 -5.87 7.43
C ASP A 47 -1.63 -5.35 8.86
N ALA A 48 -2.21 -6.19 9.71
CA ALA A 48 -2.50 -5.88 11.11
C ALA A 48 -1.26 -5.83 12.01
N SER A 49 -0.09 -6.24 11.52
CA SER A 49 1.19 -6.11 12.23
C SER A 49 1.79 -4.71 12.13
N TYR A 50 1.33 -3.91 11.15
CA TYR A 50 1.76 -2.52 10.97
C TYR A 50 0.76 -1.56 11.61
N ASN A 51 1.24 -0.75 12.54
CA ASN A 51 0.43 0.28 13.21
C ASN A 51 0.76 1.71 12.73
N THR A 52 1.77 1.87 11.86
CA THR A 52 2.21 3.18 11.36
C THR A 52 2.67 3.08 9.90
N LEU A 53 2.70 4.20 9.19
CA LEU A 53 3.23 4.31 7.81
C LEU A 53 4.75 4.62 7.77
N LEU A 54 5.45 4.48 8.91
CA LEU A 54 6.83 4.92 9.05
C LEU A 54 7.79 4.16 8.12
N HIS A 55 7.57 2.86 7.92
CA HIS A 55 8.41 2.02 7.04
C HIS A 55 8.37 2.48 5.59
N ILE A 56 7.23 2.98 5.12
CA ILE A 56 7.04 3.49 3.76
C ILE A 56 7.75 4.82 3.56
N LYS A 57 7.87 5.65 4.61
CA LYS A 57 8.57 6.93 4.50
C LYS A 57 10.05 6.75 4.14
N PHE A 58 10.68 5.70 4.66
CA PHE A 58 12.08 5.41 4.35
C PHE A 58 12.28 4.81 2.96
N ASN A 59 11.25 4.17 2.39
CA ASN A 59 11.26 3.65 1.04
C ASN A 59 10.05 4.18 0.24
N SER A 60 10.11 5.47 -0.11
CA SER A 60 9.00 6.19 -0.74
C SER A 60 8.81 5.86 -2.23
N THR A 61 9.59 4.94 -2.79
CA THR A 61 9.44 4.47 -4.16
C THR A 61 9.52 2.95 -4.23
N VAL A 62 8.50 2.33 -4.82
CA VAL A 62 8.43 0.89 -5.04
C VAL A 62 8.58 0.61 -6.53
N TYR A 63 9.46 -0.33 -6.84
CA TYR A 63 9.72 -0.83 -8.19
C TYR A 63 9.25 -2.27 -8.26
N CYS A 64 8.43 -2.60 -9.26
CA CYS A 64 8.04 -3.98 -9.54
C CYS A 64 8.94 -4.57 -10.63
N ASP A 65 8.99 -5.89 -10.67
CA ASP A 65 9.90 -6.58 -11.58
C ASP A 65 9.43 -6.49 -13.04
N PRO A 66 10.36 -6.24 -13.99
CA PRO A 66 10.03 -6.21 -15.40
C PRO A 66 9.84 -7.63 -15.97
N GLY A 67 9.04 -7.72 -17.03
CA GLY A 67 8.93 -8.94 -17.83
C GLY A 67 10.21 -9.21 -18.64
N GLY A 68 10.59 -10.49 -18.70
CA GLY A 68 11.72 -10.95 -19.50
C GLY A 68 11.46 -10.77 -21.00
N HIS A 69 12.52 -10.51 -21.77
CA HIS A 69 12.40 -10.44 -23.22
C HIS A 69 12.20 -11.83 -23.84
N GLY A 70 11.43 -11.87 -24.92
CA GLY A 70 11.33 -13.04 -25.77
C GLY A 70 12.69 -13.42 -26.35
N LYS A 71 12.84 -14.69 -26.71
CA LYS A 71 14.08 -15.23 -27.30
C LYS A 71 13.75 -16.09 -28.51
N GLY A 72 14.76 -16.31 -29.35
CA GLY A 72 14.68 -17.29 -30.42
C GLY A 72 14.34 -18.69 -29.89
N LYS A 73 13.91 -19.56 -30.81
CA LYS A 73 13.32 -20.88 -30.53
C LYS A 73 11.96 -20.82 -29.83
N ASN A 74 11.13 -19.83 -30.17
CA ASN A 74 9.79 -19.61 -29.63
C ASN A 74 9.74 -19.51 -28.11
N ARG A 75 10.82 -19.02 -27.49
CA ARG A 75 10.90 -18.95 -26.04
C ARG A 75 10.32 -17.63 -25.56
N ARG A 76 9.18 -17.70 -24.88
CA ARG A 76 8.58 -16.55 -24.21
C ARG A 76 9.45 -16.10 -23.03
N GLY A 77 9.51 -14.80 -22.78
CA GLY A 77 10.10 -14.26 -21.57
C GLY A 77 9.29 -14.57 -20.32
N SER A 78 9.94 -14.61 -19.16
CA SER A 78 9.26 -14.77 -17.86
C SER A 78 8.42 -13.54 -17.53
N ASN A 79 7.31 -13.72 -16.83
CA ASN A 79 6.60 -12.60 -16.23
C ASN A 79 7.43 -12.03 -15.08
N GLY A 80 7.30 -10.73 -14.83
CA GLY A 80 7.83 -10.10 -13.62
C GLY A 80 6.95 -10.43 -12.42
N ASP A 81 7.56 -10.53 -11.24
CA ASP A 81 6.86 -10.82 -10.00
C ASP A 81 6.08 -9.57 -9.51
N ASP A 82 4.87 -9.81 -9.03
CA ASP A 82 4.04 -8.78 -8.43
C ASP A 82 4.65 -8.31 -7.10
N THR A 83 4.53 -7.02 -6.81
CA THR A 83 5.01 -6.44 -5.56
C THR A 83 3.86 -6.09 -4.64
N LEU A 84 3.85 -6.70 -3.45
CA LEU A 84 2.90 -6.41 -2.38
C LEU A 84 3.52 -5.40 -1.40
N VAL A 85 2.84 -4.28 -1.19
CA VAL A 85 3.27 -3.24 -0.25
C VAL A 85 2.35 -3.27 0.97
N PRO A 86 2.83 -3.78 2.12
CA PRO A 86 2.01 -3.85 3.32
C PRO A 86 1.79 -2.45 3.92
N VAL A 87 0.53 -2.17 4.25
CA VAL A 87 0.09 -0.94 4.91
C VAL A 87 -0.78 -1.29 6.12
N PRO A 88 -0.81 -0.45 7.18
CA PRO A 88 -1.75 -0.63 8.28
C PRO A 88 -3.20 -0.70 7.81
N ILE A 89 -3.99 -1.57 8.43
CA ILE A 89 -5.46 -1.54 8.27
C ILE A 89 -6.00 -0.19 8.79
N GLY A 90 -6.90 0.43 8.05
CA GLY A 90 -7.39 1.81 8.25
C GLY A 90 -6.62 2.86 7.45
N THR A 91 -5.72 2.45 6.55
CA THR A 91 -5.05 3.36 5.62
C THR A 91 -6.00 3.78 4.51
N VAL A 92 -6.23 5.07 4.40
CA VAL A 92 -6.90 5.72 3.28
C VAL A 92 -5.88 6.01 2.19
N VAL A 93 -6.20 5.62 0.97
CA VAL A 93 -5.33 5.72 -0.20
C VAL A 93 -5.91 6.77 -1.13
N TRP A 94 -5.14 7.82 -1.37
CA TRP A 94 -5.43 8.83 -2.38
C TRP A 94 -4.46 8.68 -3.54
N ARG A 95 -4.92 8.86 -4.77
CA ARG A 95 -4.10 8.85 -5.98
C ARG A 95 -4.01 10.28 -6.53
N MET A 96 -2.82 10.65 -6.99
CA MET A 96 -2.61 11.89 -7.72
C MET A 96 -3.05 11.70 -9.18
N ASP A 97 -3.99 12.53 -9.62
CA ASP A 97 -4.41 12.59 -11.02
C ASP A 97 -3.46 13.41 -11.88
N LYS A 98 -3.67 13.33 -13.19
CA LYS A 98 -2.89 14.08 -14.19
C LYS A 98 -2.98 15.60 -14.01
N ASP A 99 -4.10 16.08 -13.48
CA ASP A 99 -4.36 17.50 -13.25
C ASP A 99 -3.79 18.01 -11.92
N GLY A 100 -3.14 17.14 -11.14
CA GLY A 100 -2.55 17.48 -9.84
C GLY A 100 -3.52 17.44 -8.66
N THR A 101 -4.76 16.99 -8.89
CA THR A 101 -5.76 16.73 -7.84
C THR A 101 -5.58 15.37 -7.20
N ARG A 102 -6.08 15.21 -5.96
CA ARG A 102 -6.08 13.93 -5.26
C ARG A 102 -7.46 13.30 -5.33
N GLU A 103 -7.56 12.14 -5.94
CA GLU A 103 -8.76 11.32 -5.96
C GLU A 103 -8.69 10.25 -4.87
N LEU A 104 -9.80 10.00 -4.17
CA LEU A 104 -9.90 8.91 -3.21
C LEU A 104 -9.93 7.57 -3.97
N LEU A 105 -8.91 6.73 -3.79
CA LEU A 105 -8.86 5.44 -4.44
C LEU A 105 -9.58 4.36 -3.62
N ALA A 106 -9.25 4.26 -2.33
CA ALA A 106 -9.80 3.25 -1.44
C ALA A 106 -9.49 3.52 0.04
N ASP A 107 -10.15 2.77 0.91
CA ASP A 107 -9.87 2.62 2.33
C ASP A 107 -9.50 1.15 2.59
N ILE A 108 -8.30 0.89 3.10
CA ILE A 108 -7.79 -0.46 3.33
C ILE A 108 -8.37 -1.00 4.64
N ARG A 109 -9.31 -1.95 4.55
CA ARG A 109 -10.09 -2.44 5.71
C ARG A 109 -9.72 -3.84 6.15
N ASP A 110 -9.08 -4.60 5.27
CA ASP A 110 -8.69 -5.99 5.44
C ASP A 110 -7.41 -6.26 4.62
N ASP A 111 -7.02 -7.53 4.52
CA ASP A 111 -5.84 -8.01 3.80
C ASP A 111 -6.09 -8.24 2.30
N THR A 112 -7.22 -7.80 1.75
CA THR A 112 -7.49 -7.92 0.31
C THR A 112 -6.53 -7.02 -0.47
N PRO A 113 -5.77 -7.56 -1.45
CA PRO A 113 -4.86 -6.76 -2.25
C PRO A 113 -5.58 -5.74 -3.14
N LEU A 114 -5.21 -4.47 -3.00
CA LEU A 114 -5.66 -3.38 -3.85
C LEU A 114 -4.63 -3.12 -4.95
N LEU A 115 -5.02 -3.34 -6.21
CA LEU A 115 -4.18 -3.03 -7.37
C LEU A 115 -3.98 -1.52 -7.49
N VAL A 116 -2.73 -1.07 -7.37
CA VAL A 116 -2.38 0.36 -7.43
C VAL A 116 -1.55 0.76 -8.63
N GLY A 117 -0.97 -0.21 -9.35
CA GLY A 117 -0.33 0.00 -10.63
C GLY A 117 -0.26 -1.30 -11.44
N ARG A 118 -0.68 -1.25 -12.70
CA ARG A 118 -0.61 -2.39 -13.64
C ARG A 118 0.76 -2.51 -14.28
N GLY A 119 1.27 -3.74 -14.35
CA GLY A 119 2.42 -4.07 -15.17
C GLY A 119 2.12 -3.92 -16.66
N GLY A 120 3.15 -3.59 -17.43
CA GLY A 120 3.06 -3.48 -18.89
C GLY A 120 2.98 -4.86 -19.54
N LYS A 121 2.20 -4.98 -20.62
CA LYS A 121 2.10 -6.24 -21.38
C LYS A 121 3.37 -6.56 -22.14
N GLY A 122 3.71 -7.84 -22.23
CA GLY A 122 4.80 -8.33 -23.06
C GLY A 122 4.53 -8.13 -24.56
N GLY A 123 5.54 -7.68 -25.29
CA GLY A 123 5.46 -7.47 -26.74
C GLY A 123 5.47 -8.78 -27.51
N TRP A 124 4.76 -8.84 -28.63
CA TRP A 124 4.74 -10.01 -29.52
C TRP A 124 6.04 -10.24 -30.27
N GLY A 125 6.48 -11.51 -30.32
CA GLY A 125 7.58 -11.94 -31.16
C GLY A 125 7.19 -12.05 -32.63
N ASN A 126 8.17 -12.11 -33.52
CA ASN A 126 7.90 -12.14 -34.96
C ASN A 126 7.08 -13.36 -35.40
N ALA A 127 7.13 -14.48 -34.65
CA ALA A 127 6.33 -15.66 -34.93
C ALA A 127 4.81 -15.39 -34.94
N ARG A 128 4.32 -14.42 -34.14
CA ARG A 128 2.88 -14.05 -34.10
C ARG A 128 2.41 -13.28 -35.33
N PHE A 129 3.32 -12.64 -36.06
CA PHE A 129 3.00 -11.85 -37.26
C PHE A 129 3.03 -12.68 -38.54
N ALA A 130 3.25 -13.99 -38.45
CA ALA A 130 3.29 -14.87 -39.60
C ALA A 130 1.86 -15.10 -40.13
N THR A 131 1.65 -14.84 -41.41
CA THR A 131 0.37 -15.07 -42.10
C THR A 131 0.61 -15.85 -43.39
N PRO A 132 -0.43 -16.44 -44.02
CA PRO A 132 -0.29 -17.11 -45.32
C PRO A 132 0.46 -16.29 -46.36
N THR A 133 0.23 -14.96 -46.36
CA THR A 133 0.83 -13.99 -47.29
C THR A 133 2.14 -13.36 -46.79
N ASN A 134 2.47 -13.48 -45.51
CA ASN A 134 3.71 -12.98 -44.91
C ASN A 134 4.36 -14.05 -44.01
N GLN A 135 5.09 -14.97 -44.64
CA GLN A 135 5.72 -16.11 -43.96
C GLN A 135 7.02 -15.78 -43.23
N VAL A 136 7.60 -14.59 -43.46
CA VAL A 136 8.92 -14.19 -42.93
C VAL A 136 8.84 -12.80 -42.29
N PRO A 137 7.95 -12.59 -41.30
CA PRO A 137 7.85 -11.33 -40.60
C PRO A 137 9.15 -11.00 -39.87
N VAL A 138 9.63 -9.77 -40.06
CA VAL A 138 10.78 -9.21 -39.34
C VAL A 138 10.37 -8.28 -38.19
N LEU A 139 9.06 -8.05 -38.05
CA LEU A 139 8.48 -7.21 -37.00
C LEU A 139 8.41 -7.97 -35.67
N ALA A 140 8.77 -7.30 -34.59
CA ALA A 140 8.45 -7.68 -33.23
C ALA A 140 8.03 -6.44 -32.44
N GLU A 141 7.12 -6.61 -31.51
CA GLU A 141 6.61 -5.53 -30.67
C GLU A 141 7.50 -5.31 -29.45
N ARG A 142 7.58 -4.03 -29.04
CA ARG A 142 8.15 -3.69 -27.73
C ARG A 142 7.13 -4.00 -26.64
N GLY A 143 7.62 -4.36 -25.47
CA GLY A 143 6.77 -4.46 -24.30
C GLY A 143 6.22 -3.09 -23.91
N GLU A 144 5.00 -3.08 -23.39
CA GLU A 144 4.37 -1.87 -22.90
C GLU A 144 5.04 -1.38 -21.61
N ARG A 145 4.94 -0.08 -21.35
CA ARG A 145 5.41 0.49 -20.08
C ARG A 145 4.42 0.15 -18.97
N GLY A 146 4.94 -0.23 -17.81
CA GLY A 146 4.14 -0.36 -16.60
C GLY A 146 3.61 0.99 -16.15
N GLU A 147 2.48 0.98 -15.46
CA GLU A 147 1.90 2.18 -14.89
C GLU A 147 2.80 2.76 -13.80
N ALA A 148 2.88 4.09 -13.77
CA ALA A 148 3.46 4.83 -12.67
C ALA A 148 2.34 5.58 -11.93
N ALA A 149 2.32 5.48 -10.61
CA ALA A 149 1.32 6.15 -9.79
C ALA A 149 1.98 6.89 -8.62
N VAL A 150 1.43 8.05 -8.25
CA VAL A 150 1.80 8.75 -7.02
C VAL A 150 0.62 8.65 -6.07
N LEU A 151 0.85 7.99 -4.94
CA LEU A 151 -0.15 7.77 -3.91
C LEU A 151 0.16 8.63 -2.68
N PHE A 152 -0.89 9.11 -2.02
CA PHE A 152 -0.83 9.71 -0.69
C PHE A 152 -1.60 8.80 0.24
N LEU A 153 -0.89 8.19 1.17
CA LEU A 153 -1.46 7.29 2.17
C LEU A 153 -1.69 8.10 3.43
N GLU A 154 -2.87 7.95 4.01
CA GLU A 154 -3.27 8.58 5.26
C GLU A 154 -3.87 7.53 6.19
N LEU A 155 -3.20 7.28 7.31
CA LEU A 155 -3.73 6.37 8.32
C LEU A 155 -4.82 7.09 9.11
N LYS A 156 -6.07 6.64 8.99
CA LYS A 156 -7.13 7.01 9.92
C LYS A 156 -6.80 6.37 11.26
N LEU A 157 -6.14 7.15 12.11
CA LEU A 157 -5.62 6.71 13.40
C LEU A 157 -6.73 6.04 14.21
N LEU A 158 -6.52 4.77 14.53
CA LEU A 158 -7.16 4.07 15.62
C LEU A 158 -6.09 3.95 16.70
N ALA A 159 -6.35 4.41 17.91
CA ALA A 159 -5.33 4.32 18.94
C ALA A 159 -5.14 2.86 19.37
N ASP A 160 -3.89 2.43 19.44
CA ASP A 160 -3.51 1.10 19.89
C ASP A 160 -3.64 0.97 21.41
N VAL A 161 -3.43 2.07 22.14
CA VAL A 161 -3.47 2.14 23.62
C VAL A 161 -4.35 3.30 24.06
N GLY A 162 -5.34 3.00 24.90
CA GLY A 162 -6.21 4.00 25.52
C GLY A 162 -5.78 4.26 26.96
N LEU A 163 -5.46 5.50 27.31
CA LEU A 163 -5.26 5.88 28.72
C LEU A 163 -6.61 6.19 29.36
N LEU A 164 -6.97 5.41 30.39
CA LEU A 164 -8.22 5.56 31.12
C LEU A 164 -7.89 5.89 32.58
N ALA A 165 -8.03 7.15 32.97
CA ALA A 165 -7.77 7.60 34.34
C ALA A 165 -8.69 8.76 34.71
N ARG A 166 -8.68 9.18 35.97
CA ARG A 166 -9.44 10.35 36.43
C ARG A 166 -9.07 11.62 35.65
N PRO A 167 -9.98 12.61 35.54
CA PRO A 167 -9.62 13.95 35.08
C PRO A 167 -8.39 14.45 35.84
N ASN A 168 -7.45 15.10 35.16
CA ASN A 168 -6.20 15.63 35.73
C ASN A 168 -5.20 14.59 36.30
N ALA A 169 -5.34 13.29 35.98
CA ALA A 169 -4.38 12.26 36.39
C ALA A 169 -3.02 12.30 35.65
N GLY A 170 -2.72 13.38 34.92
CA GLY A 170 -1.48 13.55 34.16
C GLY A 170 -1.42 12.76 32.83
N LYS A 171 -2.56 12.30 32.31
CA LYS A 171 -2.65 11.51 31.05
C LYS A 171 -2.02 12.23 29.86
N SER A 172 -2.42 13.48 29.62
CA SER A 172 -1.88 14.28 28.51
C SER A 172 -0.37 14.53 28.65
N THR A 173 0.13 14.68 29.89
CA THR A 173 1.56 14.80 30.19
C THR A 173 2.32 13.52 29.88
N LEU A 174 1.76 12.35 30.22
CA LEU A 174 2.36 11.05 29.92
C LEU A 174 2.46 10.82 28.41
N ILE A 175 1.37 11.07 27.68
CA ILE A 175 1.34 10.96 26.21
C ILE A 175 2.40 11.90 25.61
N SER A 176 2.44 13.16 26.04
CA SER A 176 3.40 14.12 25.49
C SER A 176 4.86 13.76 25.78
N ARG A 177 5.17 13.06 26.88
CA ARG A 177 6.55 12.64 27.22
C ARG A 177 6.97 11.36 26.51
N CYS A 178 6.07 10.41 26.33
CA CYS A 178 6.35 9.13 25.66
C CYS A 178 6.29 9.24 24.13
N SER A 179 5.68 10.31 23.61
CA SER A 179 5.48 10.49 22.18
C SER A 179 6.75 10.95 21.46
N ALA A 180 7.17 10.18 20.46
CA ALA A 180 8.25 10.54 19.53
C ALA A 180 7.78 11.56 18.48
N ALA A 181 6.47 11.76 18.31
CA ALA A 181 5.89 12.77 17.43
C ALA A 181 4.45 13.08 17.85
N LYS A 182 4.07 14.37 17.97
CA LYS A 182 2.66 14.74 18.10
C LYS A 182 1.90 14.28 16.84
N ALA A 183 1.00 13.33 17.00
CA ALA A 183 0.04 12.96 15.96
C ALA A 183 -0.92 14.15 15.75
N ARG A 184 -1.40 14.35 14.53
CA ARG A 184 -2.41 15.40 14.29
C ARG A 184 -3.64 15.09 15.12
N VAL A 185 -4.20 16.14 15.73
CA VAL A 185 -5.49 16.07 16.40
C VAL A 185 -6.51 15.60 15.37
N ALA A 186 -7.16 14.48 15.67
CA ALA A 186 -8.23 13.97 14.82
C ALA A 186 -9.54 14.56 15.34
N ASP A 187 -10.18 15.39 14.50
CA ASP A 187 -11.56 15.83 14.70
C ASP A 187 -12.49 14.64 14.46
N TYR A 188 -12.67 13.83 15.50
CA TYR A 188 -13.69 12.80 15.46
C TYR A 188 -15.04 13.50 15.53
N PRO A 189 -15.97 13.22 14.60
CA PRO A 189 -17.28 13.90 14.53
C PRO A 189 -18.18 13.65 15.75
N PHE A 190 -17.69 12.89 16.74
CA PHE A 190 -18.38 12.47 17.96
C PHE A 190 -17.64 12.81 19.25
N THR A 191 -16.57 13.59 19.21
CA THR A 191 -15.88 14.06 20.42
C THR A 191 -16.26 15.51 20.70
N THR A 192 -16.76 15.81 21.90
CA THR A 192 -16.97 17.19 22.37
C THR A 192 -15.67 17.90 22.74
N VAL A 193 -14.58 17.14 22.88
CA VAL A 193 -13.24 17.60 23.20
C VAL A 193 -12.25 16.83 22.32
N GLU A 194 -11.37 17.55 21.62
CA GLU A 194 -10.28 16.99 20.83
C GLU A 194 -9.40 16.03 21.67
N PRO A 195 -9.30 14.73 21.33
CA PRO A 195 -8.51 13.79 22.11
C PRO A 195 -7.01 13.99 21.87
N VAL A 196 -6.22 13.89 22.95
CA VAL A 196 -4.75 13.98 22.87
C VAL A 196 -4.19 12.64 22.39
N LEU A 197 -3.48 12.66 21.25
CA LEU A 197 -2.83 11.51 20.63
C LEU A 197 -1.30 11.66 20.66
N GLY A 198 -0.59 10.54 20.82
CA GLY A 198 0.87 10.48 20.75
C GLY A 198 1.38 9.19 20.12
N VAL A 199 2.41 9.30 19.30
CA VAL A 199 3.07 8.13 18.67
C VAL A 199 4.23 7.71 19.55
N VAL A 200 4.11 6.57 20.22
CA VAL A 200 5.17 6.00 21.04
C VAL A 200 6.02 5.06 20.21
N ARG A 201 7.35 5.20 20.30
CA ARG A 201 8.31 4.34 19.60
C ARG A 201 8.88 3.31 20.57
N SER A 202 8.81 2.03 20.22
CA SER A 202 9.40 0.93 20.98
C SER A 202 10.26 0.07 20.04
N GLY A 203 11.58 0.29 20.07
CA GLY A 203 12.52 -0.36 19.17
C GLY A 203 12.27 -0.02 17.69
N LYS A 204 12.03 -1.05 16.87
CA LYS A 204 11.67 -0.93 15.43
C LYS A 204 10.17 -0.71 15.20
N SER A 205 9.35 -0.86 16.24
CA SER A 205 7.89 -0.78 16.16
C SER A 205 7.39 0.52 16.78
N GLY A 206 6.23 0.99 16.34
CA GLY A 206 5.55 2.14 16.92
C GLY A 206 4.10 1.79 17.22
N PHE A 207 3.51 2.50 18.17
CA PHE A 207 2.09 2.41 18.48
C PHE A 207 1.53 3.79 18.83
N VAL A 208 0.23 3.96 18.67
CA VAL A 208 -0.49 5.20 18.93
C VAL A 208 -1.15 5.08 20.30
N MET A 209 -0.81 5.99 21.20
CA MET A 209 -1.47 6.15 22.49
C MET A 209 -2.47 7.31 22.39
N MET A 210 -3.69 7.11 22.88
CA MET A 210 -4.69 8.18 23.02
C MET A 210 -5.12 8.35 24.46
N GLU A 211 -5.41 9.60 24.81
CA GLU A 211 -6.25 9.87 25.96
C GLU A 211 -7.69 9.54 25.59
N ILE A 212 -8.30 8.63 26.34
CA ILE A 212 -9.74 8.42 26.28
C ILE A 212 -10.33 9.48 27.23
N PRO A 213 -11.09 10.47 26.70
CA PRO A 213 -11.84 11.36 27.56
C PRO A 213 -12.69 10.46 28.46
N GLY A 214 -12.52 10.59 29.77
CA GLY A 214 -13.11 9.65 30.73
C GLY A 214 -14.58 9.48 30.38
N LEU A 215 -14.99 8.23 30.07
CA LEU A 215 -16.34 7.80 29.69
C LEU A 215 -17.34 8.88 30.11
N LEU A 216 -17.72 9.73 29.13
CA LEU A 216 -18.43 10.98 29.35
C LEU A 216 -19.42 10.83 30.51
N GLU A 217 -19.38 11.73 31.50
CA GLU A 217 -20.48 11.87 32.46
C GLU A 217 -21.79 11.94 31.66
N GLY A 218 -22.55 10.84 31.62
CA GLY A 218 -23.75 10.72 30.78
C GLY A 218 -23.69 9.77 29.58
N ALA A 219 -22.64 8.96 29.39
CA ALA A 219 -22.60 7.93 28.34
C ALA A 219 -23.77 6.91 28.41
N HIS A 220 -24.36 6.72 29.60
CA HIS A 220 -25.55 5.91 29.84
C HIS A 220 -26.88 6.58 29.44
N LYS A 221 -26.89 7.89 29.12
CA LYS A 221 -28.11 8.67 28.81
C LYS A 221 -28.51 8.62 27.33
N GLY A 222 -27.90 7.75 26.53
CA GLY A 222 -28.35 7.46 25.16
C GLY A 222 -28.16 8.58 24.14
N VAL A 223 -27.34 9.60 24.42
CA VAL A 223 -27.07 10.70 23.48
C VAL A 223 -26.05 10.26 22.43
N GLY A 224 -26.45 9.35 21.53
CA GLY A 224 -25.92 9.10 20.17
C GLY A 224 -24.43 8.81 19.92
N LEU A 225 -23.53 9.01 20.88
CA LEU A 225 -22.10 9.18 20.65
C LEU A 225 -21.27 8.00 21.21
N GLY A 226 -21.86 7.15 22.05
CA GLY A 226 -21.17 6.09 22.78
C GLY A 226 -20.77 4.89 21.93
N HIS A 227 -21.68 4.31 21.13
CA HIS A 227 -21.44 3.01 20.47
C HIS A 227 -20.35 3.05 19.39
N GLN A 228 -20.23 4.13 18.61
CA GLN A 228 -19.21 4.23 17.58
C GLN A 228 -17.85 4.64 18.15
N PHE A 229 -17.80 5.57 19.12
CA PHE A 229 -16.58 5.88 19.87
C PHE A 229 -16.04 4.63 20.57
N LEU A 230 -16.91 3.86 21.24
CA LEU A 230 -16.56 2.60 21.88
C LEU A 230 -16.06 1.57 20.87
N ARG A 231 -16.65 1.45 19.67
CA ARG A 231 -16.14 0.56 18.60
C ARG A 231 -14.72 0.93 18.12
N HIS A 232 -14.37 2.21 18.17
CA HIS A 232 -13.00 2.68 17.85
C HIS A 232 -12.05 2.48 19.03
N ALA A 233 -12.51 2.73 20.26
CA ALA A 233 -11.76 2.46 21.49
C ALA A 233 -11.59 0.95 21.76
N GLU A 234 -12.49 0.08 21.29
CA GLU A 234 -12.46 -1.39 21.42
C GLU A 234 -11.27 -2.04 20.70
N ARG A 235 -10.65 -1.31 19.74
CA ARG A 235 -9.39 -1.74 19.12
C ARG A 235 -8.15 -1.37 19.95
N ALA A 236 -8.30 -0.54 20.98
CA ALA A 236 -7.23 -0.31 21.94
C ALA A 236 -6.99 -1.62 22.72
N ARG A 237 -5.81 -2.21 22.53
CA ARG A 237 -5.48 -3.53 23.11
C ARG A 237 -5.16 -3.45 24.59
N LEU A 238 -4.95 -2.24 25.13
CA LEU A 238 -4.54 -2.01 26.50
C LEU A 238 -5.16 -0.73 27.05
N TYR A 239 -5.80 -0.84 28.21
CA TYR A 239 -6.23 0.30 29.02
C TYR A 239 -5.31 0.42 30.23
N VAL A 240 -4.63 1.56 30.37
CA VAL A 240 -3.78 1.83 31.54
C VAL A 240 -4.54 2.71 32.52
N ALA A 241 -4.83 2.17 33.69
CA ALA A 241 -5.44 2.90 34.80
C ALA A 241 -4.36 3.52 35.70
N SER A 242 -4.32 4.86 35.74
CA SER A 242 -3.50 5.60 36.72
C SER A 242 -4.34 5.90 37.95
N GLY A 243 -3.96 5.30 39.08
CA GLY A 243 -4.50 5.60 40.40
C GLY A 243 -3.41 5.42 41.45
N ARG A 244 -3.47 6.20 42.54
CA ARG A 244 -2.82 5.79 43.80
C ARG A 244 -3.53 4.52 44.25
N TRP A 245 -2.88 3.38 44.09
CA TRP A 245 -3.26 2.16 44.81
C TRP A 245 -2.80 2.34 46.25
N THR A 246 -3.62 3.02 47.07
CA THR A 246 -3.54 2.79 48.51
C THR A 246 -4.09 1.39 48.75
N CYS A 247 -3.22 0.47 49.18
CA CYS A 247 -3.62 -0.82 49.71
C CYS A 247 -4.60 -0.64 50.88
#